data_AF-A0A0B3ASB1-F1
#
_entry.id   AF-A0A0B3ASB1-F1
#
_cell.length_a   1.000
_cell.length_b   1.000
_cell.length_c   1.000
_cell.angle_alpha   90.00
_cell.angle_beta   90.00
_cell.angle_gamma   90.00
#
_symmetry.space_group_name_H-M   'P 1'
#
loop_
_entity.id
_entity.type
_entity.pdbx_description
1 polymer ?
#
loop_
_entity_poly.entity_id
_entity_poly.type
_entity_poly.pdbx_seq_one_letter_code
_entity_poly.pdbx_strand_id
1 'polypeptide(L)'
;KEISKYVSRELVLCLGDFALLPEYQITKGQIIIETKIESERVLVNINYPLTIIKDDSKSKLEDFSSEVPVRLGIVYDAVGEFIEKNLETPGGFCVSCLLEITAEKDLYVNVFDSDDRTKIFIITDYNSIINKKEFVYVFANEY
;
A
#
# COMPACT_ATOMS: atom_id res chain seq x y z
N LYS A 1 2.37 -5.90 -6.22
CA LYS A 1 3.67 -5.72 -6.93
C LYS A 1 4.18 -4.28 -6.89
N GLU A 2 3.32 -3.26 -7.05
CA GLU A 2 3.77 -1.86 -7.07
C GLU A 2 4.35 -1.37 -5.72
N ILE A 3 3.78 -1.81 -4.58
CA ILE A 3 4.33 -1.49 -3.25
C ILE A 3 5.77 -2.00 -3.12
N SER A 4 6.05 -3.24 -3.52
CA SER A 4 7.41 -3.82 -3.44
C SER A 4 8.41 -3.03 -4.30
N LYS A 5 8.00 -2.59 -5.51
CA LYS A 5 8.83 -1.75 -6.37
C LYS A 5 9.10 -0.38 -5.74
N TYR A 6 8.07 0.24 -5.16
CA TYR A 6 8.20 1.52 -4.44
C TYR A 6 9.22 1.38 -3.30
N VAL A 7 9.03 0.41 -2.41
CA VAL A 7 9.94 0.17 -1.28
C VAL A 7 11.36 -0.08 -1.77
N SER A 8 11.55 -0.87 -2.84
CA SER A 8 12.87 -1.14 -3.40
C SER A 8 13.59 0.13 -3.84
N ARG A 9 12.90 1.02 -4.54
CA ARG A 9 13.47 2.29 -5.00
C ARG A 9 13.76 3.23 -3.83
N GLU A 10 12.78 3.43 -2.94
CA GLU A 10 12.93 4.36 -1.84
C GLU A 10 13.99 3.91 -0.83
N LEU A 11 14.13 2.60 -0.59
CA LEU A 11 15.13 2.10 0.36
C LEU A 11 16.56 2.46 -0.08
N VAL A 12 16.86 2.35 -1.38
CA VAL A 12 18.18 2.74 -1.92
C VAL A 12 18.44 4.23 -1.68
N LEU A 13 17.42 5.07 -1.88
CA LEU A 13 17.52 6.51 -1.66
C LEU A 13 17.65 6.86 -0.17
N CYS A 14 16.85 6.25 0.69
CA CYS A 14 16.84 6.46 2.13
C CYS A 14 18.16 6.06 2.79
N LEU A 15 18.79 4.98 2.32
CA LEU A 15 20.06 4.52 2.87
C LEU A 15 21.25 5.35 2.38
N GLY A 16 21.15 6.00 1.20
CA GLY A 16 22.19 6.87 0.65
C GLY A 16 23.57 6.20 0.61
N ASP A 17 23.61 4.92 0.22
CA ASP A 17 24.81 4.07 0.27
C ASP A 17 25.54 4.04 1.62
N PHE A 18 24.81 4.25 2.71
CA PHE A 18 25.32 4.32 4.08
C PHE A 18 26.37 5.42 4.29
N ALA A 19 26.34 6.50 3.50
CA ALA A 19 27.31 7.60 3.59
C ALA A 19 27.37 8.27 4.98
N LEU A 20 26.31 8.13 5.79
CA LEU A 20 26.24 8.64 7.17
C LEU A 20 26.95 7.73 8.20
N LEU A 21 27.49 6.59 7.79
CA LEU A 21 28.16 5.60 8.64
C LEU A 21 29.61 5.34 8.15
N PRO A 22 30.46 6.38 8.02
CA PRO A 22 31.78 6.26 7.39
C PRO A 22 32.77 5.37 8.15
N GLU A 23 32.55 5.13 9.43
CA GLU A 23 33.39 4.27 10.27
C GLU A 23 33.13 2.77 10.07
N TYR A 24 32.13 2.40 9.28
CA TYR A 24 31.75 1.02 8.99
C TYR A 24 32.06 0.67 7.53
N GLN A 25 32.67 -0.50 7.31
CA GLN A 25 32.72 -1.11 5.98
C GLN A 25 31.46 -1.96 5.78
N ILE A 26 30.59 -1.54 4.86
CA ILE A 26 29.30 -2.19 4.63
C ILE A 26 29.27 -2.78 3.22
N THR A 27 29.17 -4.11 3.15
CA THR A 27 28.98 -4.84 1.90
C THR A 27 27.52 -5.26 1.77
N LYS A 28 26.95 -4.99 0.60
CA LYS A 28 25.54 -5.19 0.26
C LYS A 28 25.37 -6.41 -0.63
N GLY A 29 24.45 -7.31 -0.27
CA GLY A 29 23.96 -8.38 -1.11
C GLY A 29 22.83 -7.93 -2.03
N GLN A 30 22.27 -8.88 -2.79
CA GLN A 30 21.06 -8.64 -3.57
C GLN A 30 19.85 -8.48 -2.64
N ILE A 31 19.08 -7.42 -2.85
CA ILE A 31 17.86 -7.18 -2.09
C ILE A 31 16.67 -7.93 -2.71
N ILE A 32 15.87 -8.55 -1.85
CA ILE A 32 14.58 -9.17 -2.20
C ILE A 32 13.52 -8.56 -1.29
N ILE A 33 12.44 -8.05 -1.90
CA ILE A 33 11.35 -7.41 -1.17
C ILE A 33 10.05 -8.10 -1.52
N GLU A 34 9.35 -8.53 -0.48
CA GLU A 34 8.02 -9.12 -0.56
C GLU A 34 7.04 -8.24 0.20
N THR A 35 5.89 -8.00 -0.40
CA THR A 35 4.82 -7.22 0.22
C THR A 35 3.53 -7.99 0.18
N LYS A 36 2.83 -8.06 1.30
CA LYS A 36 1.52 -8.72 1.42
C LYS A 36 0.49 -7.70 1.93
N ILE A 37 -0.61 -7.57 1.20
CA ILE A 37 -1.76 -6.80 1.64
C ILE A 37 -2.65 -7.77 2.42
N GLU A 38 -2.83 -7.50 3.70
CA GLU A 38 -3.82 -8.17 4.55
C GLU A 38 -4.98 -7.21 4.82
N SER A 39 -6.06 -7.69 5.43
CA SER A 39 -7.27 -6.90 5.65
C SER A 39 -7.00 -5.60 6.43
N GLU A 40 -6.19 -5.69 7.50
CA GLU A 40 -5.95 -4.60 8.46
C GLU A 40 -4.53 -4.00 8.40
N ARG A 41 -3.67 -4.56 7.55
CA ARG A 41 -2.28 -4.11 7.44
C ARG A 41 -1.62 -4.48 6.12
N VAL A 42 -0.54 -3.77 5.80
CA VAL A 42 0.40 -4.14 4.74
C VAL A 42 1.69 -4.60 5.38
N LEU A 43 2.08 -5.84 5.13
CA LEU A 43 3.36 -6.41 5.56
C LEU A 43 4.41 -6.21 4.48
N VAL A 44 5.60 -5.78 4.90
CA VAL A 44 6.78 -5.61 4.07
C VAL A 44 7.91 -6.44 4.67
N ASN A 45 8.31 -7.49 3.97
CA ASN A 45 9.45 -8.33 4.34
C ASN A 45 10.59 -8.07 3.36
N ILE A 46 11.77 -7.82 3.91
CA ILE A 46 12.96 -7.48 3.14
C ILE A 46 14.05 -8.44 3.54
N ASN A 47 14.54 -9.21 2.58
CA ASN A 47 15.82 -9.88 2.70
C ASN A 47 16.86 -8.99 2.02
N TYR A 48 17.71 -8.36 2.85
CA TYR A 48 18.80 -7.51 2.40
C TYR A 48 20.08 -7.89 3.13
N PRO A 49 20.86 -8.83 2.59
CA PRO A 49 22.08 -9.29 3.23
C PRO A 49 23.11 -8.16 3.33
N LEU A 50 23.39 -7.72 4.56
CA LEU A 50 24.39 -6.72 4.91
C LEU A 50 25.50 -7.39 5.70
N THR A 51 26.74 -7.20 5.26
CA THR A 51 27.92 -7.51 6.06
C THR A 51 28.54 -6.21 6.53
N ILE A 52 28.59 -6.02 7.85
CA ILE A 52 29.09 -4.79 8.48
C ILE A 52 30.37 -5.14 9.23
N ILE A 53 31.44 -4.40 8.96
CA ILE A 53 32.76 -4.58 9.60
C ILE A 53 33.19 -3.27 10.24
N LYS A 54 33.66 -3.34 11.49
CA LYS A 54 34.31 -2.25 12.21
C LYS A 54 35.44 -2.82 13.04
N ASP A 55 36.65 -2.33 12.82
CA ASP A 55 37.88 -2.87 13.40
C ASP A 55 37.97 -4.40 13.17
N ASP A 56 38.04 -5.19 14.24
CA ASP A 56 38.09 -6.67 14.16
C ASP A 56 36.72 -7.34 14.24
N SER A 57 35.63 -6.57 14.36
CA SER A 57 34.27 -7.09 14.52
C SER A 57 33.54 -7.19 13.18
N LYS A 58 32.90 -8.34 12.93
CA LYS A 58 32.08 -8.59 11.74
C LYS A 58 30.69 -9.04 12.15
N SER A 59 29.67 -8.40 11.61
CA SER A 59 28.27 -8.75 11.81
C SER A 59 27.55 -8.93 10.48
N LYS A 60 26.55 -9.82 10.48
CA LYS A 60 25.66 -10.04 9.34
C LYS A 60 24.22 -9.75 9.77
N LEU A 61 23.51 -9.01 8.94
CA LEU A 61 22.08 -8.74 9.05
C LEU A 61 21.46 -9.08 7.71
N GLU A 62 20.27 -9.65 7.66
CA GLU A 62 19.66 -10.04 6.39
C GLU A 62 18.15 -9.86 6.39
N ASP A 63 17.47 -10.26 7.45
CA ASP A 63 16.01 -10.19 7.48
C ASP A 63 15.50 -8.96 8.21
N PHE A 64 14.63 -8.22 7.54
CA PHE A 64 13.93 -7.07 8.08
C PHE A 64 12.44 -7.23 7.79
N SER A 65 11.60 -6.82 8.75
CA SER A 65 10.15 -6.82 8.60
C SER A 65 9.58 -5.51 9.12
N SER A 66 8.57 -5.00 8.43
CA SER A 66 7.82 -3.82 8.82
C SER A 66 6.35 -4.02 8.48
N GLU A 67 5.49 -3.45 9.31
CA GLU A 67 4.05 -3.43 9.07
C GLU A 67 3.55 -1.99 9.00
N VAL A 68 2.62 -1.75 8.08
CA VAL A 68 1.89 -0.49 7.96
C VAL A 68 0.44 -0.80 8.33
N PRO A 69 -0.08 -0.28 9.45
CA PRO A 69 -1.43 -0.59 9.94
C PRO A 69 -2.47 0.21 9.16
N VAL A 70 -2.72 -0.22 7.92
CA VAL A 70 -3.71 0.37 7.02
C VAL A 70 -4.59 -0.72 6.44
N ARG A 71 -5.89 -0.46 6.35
CA ARG A 71 -6.91 -1.40 5.89
C ARG A 71 -7.02 -1.47 4.36
N LEU A 72 -5.88 -1.45 3.69
CA LEU A 72 -5.82 -1.48 2.22
C LEU A 72 -6.48 -2.75 1.66
N GLY A 73 -6.39 -3.88 2.37
CA GLY A 73 -7.09 -5.10 1.98
C GLY A 73 -8.60 -4.92 1.96
N ILE A 74 -9.18 -4.32 3.00
CA ILE A 74 -10.62 -4.04 3.09
C ILE A 74 -11.08 -3.12 1.95
N VAL A 75 -10.32 -2.06 1.64
CA VAL A 75 -10.64 -1.15 0.54
C VAL A 75 -10.55 -1.87 -0.82
N TYR A 76 -9.51 -2.69 -1.01
CA TYR A 76 -9.34 -3.48 -2.23
C TYR A 76 -10.51 -4.44 -2.44
N ASP A 77 -10.92 -5.15 -1.38
CA ASP A 77 -12.04 -6.09 -1.40
C ASP A 77 -13.37 -5.36 -1.66
N ALA A 78 -13.59 -4.19 -1.05
CA ALA A 78 -14.78 -3.36 -1.29
C ALA A 78 -14.91 -2.94 -2.76
N VAL A 79 -13.81 -2.48 -3.36
CA VAL A 79 -13.80 -2.07 -4.76
C VAL A 79 -13.95 -3.26 -5.70
N GLY A 80 -13.33 -4.40 -5.38
CA GLY A 80 -13.51 -5.64 -6.12
C GLY A 80 -14.97 -6.10 -6.13
N GLU A 81 -15.60 -6.16 -4.96
CA GLU A 81 -17.02 -6.51 -4.84
C GLU A 81 -17.92 -5.52 -5.60
N PHE A 82 -17.62 -4.22 -5.53
CA PHE A 82 -18.37 -3.22 -6.28
C PHE A 82 -18.24 -3.42 -7.80
N ILE A 83 -17.04 -3.68 -8.30
CA ILE A 83 -16.81 -3.92 -9.73
C ILE A 83 -17.60 -5.15 -10.18
N GLU A 84 -17.59 -6.24 -9.40
CA GLU A 84 -18.35 -7.45 -9.72
C GLU A 84 -19.86 -7.17 -9.80
N LYS A 85 -20.43 -6.45 -8.82
CA LYS A 85 -21.86 -6.06 -8.87
C LYS A 85 -22.16 -5.08 -9.99
N ASN A 86 -21.23 -4.18 -10.32
CA ASN A 86 -21.44 -3.20 -11.39
C ASN A 86 -21.50 -3.87 -12.77
N LEU A 87 -20.81 -4.99 -12.98
CA LEU A 87 -20.93 -5.80 -14.20
C LEU A 87 -22.34 -6.38 -14.41
N GLU A 88 -23.12 -6.55 -13.33
CA GLU A 88 -24.52 -6.99 -13.38
C GLU A 88 -25.51 -5.86 -13.74
N THR A 89 -25.03 -4.61 -13.84
CA THR A 89 -25.81 -3.42 -14.20
C THR A 89 -25.32 -2.82 -15.52
N PRO A 90 -25.68 -3.39 -16.70
CA PRO A 90 -25.19 -2.90 -17.98
C PRO A 90 -25.59 -1.44 -18.24
N GLY A 91 -24.61 -0.58 -18.52
CA GLY A 91 -24.83 0.82 -18.90
C GLY A 91 -25.19 1.76 -17.75
N GLY A 92 -24.92 1.37 -16.50
CA GLY A 92 -25.22 2.18 -15.32
C GLY A 92 -24.17 2.04 -14.21
N PHE A 93 -24.14 3.03 -13.31
CA PHE A 93 -23.33 3.01 -12.10
C PHE A 93 -24.24 2.77 -10.88
N CYS A 94 -24.06 1.65 -10.18
CA CYS A 94 -24.89 1.32 -9.02
C CYS A 94 -24.42 2.07 -7.74
N VAL A 95 -24.91 3.30 -7.54
CA VAL A 95 -24.59 4.10 -6.34
C VAL A 95 -25.01 3.40 -5.04
N SER A 96 -26.19 2.78 -5.02
CA SER A 96 -26.69 2.07 -3.83
C SER A 96 -25.81 0.87 -3.47
N CYS A 97 -25.36 0.09 -4.47
CA CYS A 97 -24.44 -1.03 -4.26
C CYS A 97 -23.14 -0.55 -3.60
N LEU A 98 -22.56 0.54 -4.11
CA LEU A 98 -21.32 1.10 -3.57
C LEU A 98 -21.51 1.57 -2.12
N LEU A 99 -22.63 2.23 -1.81
CA LEU A 99 -22.96 2.69 -0.46
C LEU A 99 -23.14 1.51 0.51
N GLU A 100 -23.84 0.46 0.11
CA GLU A 100 -24.03 -0.74 0.93
C GLU A 100 -22.70 -1.45 1.21
N ILE A 101 -21.91 -1.72 0.16
CA ILE A 101 -20.62 -2.42 0.27
C ILE A 101 -19.64 -1.66 1.18
N THR A 102 -19.59 -0.33 1.04
CA THR A 102 -18.68 0.51 1.83
C THR A 102 -19.15 0.64 3.28
N ALA A 103 -20.45 0.77 3.52
CA ALA A 103 -21.02 0.83 4.87
C ALA A 103 -20.77 -0.47 5.65
N GLU A 104 -20.92 -1.65 5.03
CA GLU A 104 -20.64 -2.94 5.66
C GLU A 104 -19.17 -3.10 6.10
N LYS A 105 -18.26 -2.36 5.48
CA LYS A 105 -16.81 -2.41 5.72
C LYS A 105 -16.31 -1.21 6.53
N ASP A 106 -17.23 -0.40 7.07
CA ASP A 106 -16.93 0.84 7.80
C ASP A 106 -16.00 1.77 7.00
N LEU A 107 -16.35 1.96 5.73
CA LEU A 107 -15.72 2.87 4.78
C LEU A 107 -16.71 3.96 4.37
N TYR A 108 -16.18 5.15 4.11
CA TYR A 108 -16.99 6.30 3.70
C TYR A 108 -16.73 6.60 2.24
N VAL A 109 -17.78 6.89 1.47
CA VAL A 109 -17.65 7.15 0.04
C VAL A 109 -18.37 8.41 -0.39
N ASN A 110 -17.71 9.20 -1.24
CA ASN A 110 -18.31 10.31 -1.96
C ASN A 110 -18.26 10.01 -3.46
N VAL A 111 -19.34 10.29 -4.19
CA VAL A 111 -19.43 10.04 -5.63
C VAL A 111 -19.69 11.36 -6.35
N PHE A 112 -18.97 11.58 -7.44
CA PHE A 112 -19.01 12.77 -8.27
C PHE A 112 -19.18 12.38 -9.73
N ASP A 113 -19.88 13.22 -10.48
CA ASP A 113 -19.97 13.11 -11.92
C ASP A 113 -18.77 13.82 -12.53
N SER A 114 -17.95 13.10 -13.29
CA SER A 114 -16.87 13.70 -14.09
C SER A 114 -17.39 14.11 -15.47
N ASP A 115 -18.17 13.23 -16.08
CA ASP A 115 -18.92 13.45 -17.32
C ASP A 115 -20.14 12.50 -17.36
N ASP A 116 -20.85 12.45 -18.49
CA ASP A 116 -22.07 11.65 -18.65
C ASP A 116 -21.86 10.13 -18.49
N ARG A 117 -20.64 9.64 -18.67
CA ARG A 117 -20.27 8.21 -18.65
C ARG A 117 -19.22 7.87 -17.61
N THR A 118 -18.72 8.84 -16.85
CA THR A 118 -17.64 8.64 -15.88
C THR A 118 -18.05 9.14 -14.51
N LYS A 119 -18.08 8.24 -13.53
CA LYS A 119 -18.15 8.61 -12.11
C LYS A 119 -16.76 8.58 -11.49
N ILE A 120 -16.48 9.57 -10.64
CA ILE A 120 -15.36 9.54 -9.70
C ILE A 120 -15.93 9.20 -8.35
N PHE A 121 -15.36 8.19 -7.67
CA PHE A 121 -15.71 7.89 -6.30
C PHE A 121 -14.47 7.90 -5.40
N ILE A 122 -14.63 8.51 -4.23
CA ILE A 122 -13.58 8.75 -3.26
C ILE A 122 -13.94 7.97 -2.00
N ILE A 123 -13.14 6.95 -1.69
CA ILE A 123 -13.26 6.15 -0.47
C ILE A 123 -12.32 6.73 0.58
N THR A 124 -12.85 7.05 1.76
CA THR A 124 -12.11 7.50 2.94
C THR A 124 -12.18 6.44 4.01
N ASP A 125 -11.01 6.08 4.55
CA ASP A 125 -10.89 5.18 5.68
C ASP A 125 -10.44 5.95 6.93
N TYR A 126 -11.37 6.19 7.86
CA TYR A 126 -11.11 6.87 9.14
C TYR A 126 -10.44 5.98 10.19
N ASN A 127 -10.40 4.66 9.98
CA ASN A 127 -9.72 3.73 10.90
C ASN A 127 -8.25 3.51 10.51
N SER A 128 -7.84 3.91 9.30
CA SER A 128 -6.44 3.95 8.87
C SER A 128 -5.85 5.35 9.07
N ILE A 129 -5.25 5.61 10.24
CA ILE A 129 -4.63 6.91 10.53
C ILE A 129 -3.11 6.76 10.65
N ILE A 130 -2.37 7.34 9.70
CA ILE A 130 -0.89 7.42 9.76
C ILE A 130 -0.49 8.90 9.80
N ASN A 131 0.38 9.27 10.73
CA ASN A 131 0.84 10.66 10.89
C ASN A 131 -0.30 11.68 11.00
N LYS A 132 -1.37 11.32 11.73
CA LYS A 132 -2.60 12.14 11.92
C LYS A 132 -3.35 12.45 10.62
N LYS A 133 -3.19 11.62 9.59
CA LYS A 133 -3.89 11.72 8.31
C LYS A 133 -4.62 10.42 8.02
N GLU A 134 -5.85 10.56 7.57
CA GLU A 134 -6.69 9.49 7.05
C GLU A 134 -6.21 9.05 5.67
N PHE A 135 -6.55 7.83 5.30
CA PHE A 135 -6.28 7.33 3.95
C PHE A 135 -7.48 7.60 3.04
N VAL A 136 -7.17 8.16 1.87
CA VAL A 136 -8.14 8.51 0.83
C VAL A 136 -7.75 7.83 -0.46
N TYR A 137 -8.70 7.14 -1.07
CA TYR A 137 -8.54 6.38 -2.31
C TYR A 137 -9.51 6.92 -3.34
N VAL A 138 -8.98 7.32 -4.50
CA VAL A 138 -9.75 7.93 -5.58
C VAL A 138 -9.80 6.98 -6.76
N PHE A 139 -11.00 6.70 -7.24
CA PHE A 139 -11.25 5.80 -8.36
C PHE A 139 -12.11 6.51 -9.40
N ALA A 140 -11.88 6.17 -10.67
CA ALA A 140 -12.73 6.57 -11.78
C ALA A 140 -13.32 5.32 -12.42
N ASN A 141 -14.61 5.34 -12.72
CA ASN A 141 -15.33 4.26 -13.36
C ASN A 141 -16.12 4.81 -14.56
N GLU A 142 -15.80 4.29 -15.74
CA GLU A 142 -16.58 4.50 -16.96
C GLU A 142 -17.66 3.41 -17.05
N TYR A 143 -18.90 3.79 -17.36
CA TYR A 143 -20.07 2.90 -17.39
C TYR A 143 -20.93 3.09 -18.66
#